data_AF-A0A849WXM7-F1
#
_entry.id   AF-A0A849WXM7-F1
#
_cell.length_a   1.000
_cell.length_b   1.000
_cell.length_c   1.000
_cell.angle_alpha   90.00
_cell.angle_beta   90.00
_cell.angle_gamma   90.00
#
_symmetry.space_group_name_H-M   'P 1'
#
loop_
_entity.id
_entity.type
_entity.pdbx_description
1 polymer ?
#
loop_
_entity_poly.entity_id
_entity_poly.type
_entity_poly.pdbx_seq_one_letter_code
_entity_poly.pdbx_strand_id
1 'polypeptide(L)'
;MENNQKWVNLSYVAAALLAAFLVVVIANKFSVILDIEGRVHSLDKILLGAGAVIGLLVFVLLYNSHAANTFMGEVVAELGKVSWPTQNETTKATIAVLIAVVIAGILLWLVDAVWVLLLGLVM
;
A
#
# COMPACT_ATOMS: atom_id res chain seq x y z
N MET A 1 14.91 -1.87 25.88
CA MET A 1 13.78 -2.77 25.57
C MET A 1 12.42 -2.05 25.57
N GLU A 2 12.26 -0.94 26.31
CA GLU A 2 11.00 -0.18 26.37
C GLU A 2 10.61 0.54 25.06
N ASN A 3 11.57 0.95 24.22
CA ASN A 3 11.27 1.68 22.98
C ASN A 3 10.53 0.82 21.94
N ASN A 4 10.81 -0.48 21.87
CA ASN A 4 10.25 -1.36 20.82
C ASN A 4 8.76 -1.63 21.06
N GLN A 5 8.32 -1.66 22.33
CA GLN A 5 6.91 -1.89 22.68
C GLN A 5 5.99 -0.77 22.19
N LYS A 6 6.47 0.48 22.12
CA LYS A 6 5.71 1.62 21.57
C LYS A 6 5.44 1.44 20.07
N TRP A 7 6.46 1.03 19.31
CA TRP A 7 6.35 0.77 17.87
C TRP A 7 5.46 -0.44 17.56
N VAL A 8 5.53 -1.48 18.39
CA VAL A 8 4.67 -2.66 18.28
C VAL A 8 3.20 -2.29 18.53
N ASN A 9 2.89 -1.55 19.59
CA ASN A 9 1.51 -1.09 19.86
C ASN A 9 0.97 -0.17 18.75
N LEU A 10 1.83 0.73 18.23
CA LEU A 10 1.45 1.59 17.10
C LEU A 10 1.10 0.77 15.85
N SER A 11 1.86 -0.28 15.57
CA SER A 11 1.59 -1.18 14.44
C SER A 11 0.25 -1.91 14.58
N TYR A 12 -0.12 -2.33 15.79
CA TYR A 12 -1.41 -2.97 16.05
C TYR A 12 -2.58 -2.00 15.89
N VAL A 13 -2.43 -0.76 16.34
CA VAL A 13 -3.45 0.28 16.12
C VAL A 13 -3.60 0.57 14.63
N ALA A 14 -2.49 0.71 13.89
CA ALA A 14 -2.52 0.94 12.45
C ALA A 14 -3.18 -0.24 11.71
N ALA A 15 -2.87 -1.49 12.08
CA ALA A 15 -3.50 -2.67 11.50
C ALA A 15 -5.01 -2.74 11.78
N ALA A 16 -5.44 -2.38 12.99
CA ALA A 16 -6.85 -2.33 13.36
C ALA A 16 -7.63 -1.25 12.58
N LEU A 17 -7.03 -0.06 12.42
CA LEU A 17 -7.61 1.02 11.62
C LEU A 17 -7.70 0.64 10.14
N LEU A 18 -6.65 0.02 9.58
CA LEU A 18 -6.66 -0.47 8.20
C LEU A 18 -7.72 -1.57 8.00
N ALA A 19 -7.83 -2.52 8.94
CA ALA A 19 -8.85 -3.55 8.87
C ALA A 19 -10.27 -2.95 8.91
N ALA A 20 -10.53 -2.02 9.83
CA ALA A 20 -11.80 -1.30 9.91
C ALA A 20 -12.12 -0.57 8.59
N PHE A 21 -11.13 0.16 8.05
CA PHE A 21 -11.27 0.87 6.79
C PHE A 21 -11.56 -0.07 5.61
N LEU A 22 -10.83 -1.17 5.49
CA LEU A 22 -11.04 -2.17 4.43
C LEU A 22 -12.42 -2.81 4.52
N VAL A 23 -12.87 -3.16 5.73
CA VAL A 23 -14.22 -3.71 5.94
C VAL A 23 -15.29 -2.72 5.49
N VAL A 24 -15.18 -1.43 5.85
CA VAL A 24 -16.11 -0.39 5.41
C VAL A 24 -16.09 -0.22 3.89
N VAL A 25 -14.91 -0.18 3.26
CA VAL A 25 -14.77 -0.01 1.80
C VAL A 25 -15.37 -1.19 1.04
N ILE A 26 -15.11 -2.42 1.49
CA ILE A 26 -15.65 -3.63 0.86
C ILE A 26 -17.17 -3.67 1.02
N ALA A 27 -17.68 -3.40 2.22
CA ALA A 27 -19.11 -3.41 2.48
C ALA A 27 -19.85 -2.32 1.69
N ASN A 28 -19.28 -1.12 1.55
CA ASN A 28 -19.84 -0.05 0.71
C ASN A 28 -19.88 -0.46 -0.76
N LYS A 29 -18.80 -1.01 -1.30
CA LYS A 29 -18.77 -1.49 -2.70
C LYS A 29 -19.81 -2.58 -2.94
N PHE A 30 -19.99 -3.49 -1.99
CA PHE A 30 -20.98 -4.56 -2.07
C PHE A 30 -22.41 -4.03 -1.98
N SER A 31 -22.67 -3.05 -1.10
CA SER A 31 -23.97 -2.39 -0.94
C SER A 31 -24.43 -1.69 -2.21
N VAL A 32 -23.52 -1.00 -2.91
CA VAL A 32 -23.79 -0.31 -4.19
C VAL A 32 -24.08 -1.32 -5.31
N ILE A 33 -23.35 -2.44 -5.37
CA ILE A 33 -23.56 -3.48 -6.39
C ILE A 33 -24.92 -4.18 -6.22
N LEU A 34 -25.40 -4.34 -4.98
CA LEU A 34 -26.69 -4.96 -4.67
C LEU A 34 -27.86 -3.96 -4.54
N ASP A 35 -27.63 -2.69 -4.85
CA ASP A 35 -28.61 -1.58 -4.80
C ASP A 35 -29.37 -1.49 -3.46
N ILE A 36 -28.70 -1.87 -2.36
CA ILE A 36 -29.29 -1.93 -1.00
C ILE A 36 -29.50 -0.52 -0.43
N GLU A 37 -28.74 0.46 -0.94
CA GLU A 37 -28.72 1.86 -0.51
C GLU A 37 -30.08 2.57 -0.70
N GLY A 38 -30.83 2.22 -1.75
CA GLY A 38 -32.16 2.78 -2.02
C GLY A 38 -33.24 2.37 -1.01
N ARG A 39 -33.02 1.33 -0.20
CA ARG A 39 -34.02 0.79 0.75
C ARG A 39 -33.91 1.40 2.15
N VAL A 40 -32.72 1.76 2.61
CA VAL A 40 -32.49 2.12 4.02
C VAL A 40 -31.54 3.33 4.12
N HIS A 41 -32.09 4.49 4.48
CA HIS A 41 -31.39 5.78 4.61
C HIS A 41 -30.36 5.86 5.77
N SER A 42 -29.98 4.73 6.39
CA SER A 42 -29.06 4.68 7.54
C SER A 42 -27.95 3.64 7.40
N LEU A 43 -27.78 3.05 6.21
CA LEU A 43 -26.80 2.00 5.97
C LEU A 43 -25.37 2.47 6.22
N ASP A 44 -25.03 3.71 5.83
CA ASP A 44 -23.69 4.27 6.02
C ASP A 44 -23.25 4.26 7.50
N LYS A 45 -24.18 4.60 8.41
CA LYS A 45 -23.91 4.63 9.85
C LYS A 45 -23.77 3.22 10.43
N ILE A 46 -24.54 2.26 9.93
CA ILE A 46 -24.49 0.85 10.36
C ILE A 46 -23.20 0.20 9.86
N LEU A 47 -22.80 0.46 8.62
CA LEU A 47 -21.56 -0.04 8.04
C LEU A 47 -20.33 0.54 8.74
N LEU A 48 -20.37 1.84 9.08
CA LEU A 48 -19.32 2.47 9.88
C LEU A 48 -19.23 1.85 11.29
N GLY A 49 -20.38 1.64 11.95
CA GLY A 49 -20.44 1.01 13.27
C GLY A 49 -19.93 -0.43 13.26
N ALA A 50 -20.37 -1.23 12.29
CA ALA A 50 -19.93 -2.62 12.11
C ALA A 50 -18.42 -2.70 11.79
N GLY A 51 -17.92 -1.81 10.92
CA GLY A 51 -16.50 -1.71 10.61
C GLY A 51 -15.65 -1.35 11.83
N ALA A 52 -16.13 -0.42 12.68
CA ALA A 52 -15.46 -0.07 13.93
C ALA A 52 -15.41 -1.24 14.92
N VAL A 53 -16.52 -2.00 15.07
CA VAL A 53 -16.56 -3.18 15.93
C VAL A 53 -15.61 -4.28 15.42
N ILE A 54 -15.60 -4.54 14.11
CA ILE A 54 -14.69 -5.53 13.52
C ILE A 54 -13.23 -5.10 13.68
N GLY A 55 -12.91 -3.82 13.47
CA GLY A 55 -11.57 -3.29 13.71
C GLY A 55 -11.12 -3.46 15.16
N LEU A 56 -12.02 -3.21 16.12
CA LEU A 56 -11.74 -3.38 17.55
C LEU A 56 -11.54 -4.86 17.91
N LEU A 57 -12.35 -5.77 17.35
CA LEU A 57 -12.16 -7.21 17.53
C LEU A 57 -10.81 -7.67 16.98
N VAL A 58 -10.42 -7.22 15.79
CA VAL A 58 -9.11 -7.52 15.20
C VAL A 58 -7.98 -7.02 16.09
N PHE A 59 -8.10 -5.80 16.64
CA PHE A 59 -7.13 -5.25 17.58
C PHE A 59 -6.92 -6.14 18.81
N VAL A 60 -8.01 -6.57 19.44
CA VAL A 60 -7.97 -7.41 20.65
C VAL A 60 -7.39 -8.78 20.35
N LEU A 61 -7.76 -9.39 19.23
CA LEU A 61 -7.24 -10.70 18.83
C LEU A 61 -5.74 -10.65 18.52
N LEU A 62 -5.26 -9.62 17.82
CA LEU A 62 -3.83 -9.44 17.57
C LEU A 62 -3.06 -9.20 18.86
N TYR A 63 -3.55 -8.32 19.74
CA TYR A 63 -2.87 -7.97 20.99
C TYR A 63 -2.76 -9.14 21.97
N ASN A 64 -3.77 -10.01 22.02
CA ASN A 64 -3.79 -11.15 22.94
C ASN A 64 -2.95 -12.34 22.47
N SER A 65 -2.50 -12.35 21.21
CA SER A 65 -1.73 -13.46 20.68
C SER A 65 -0.23 -13.31 20.99
N HIS A 66 0.29 -14.17 21.87
CA HIS A 66 1.71 -14.14 22.26
C HIS A 66 2.64 -14.30 21.04
N ALA A 67 2.25 -15.16 20.09
CA ALA A 67 3.01 -15.37 18.86
C ALA A 67 3.15 -14.10 18.01
N ALA A 68 2.08 -13.30 17.88
CA ALA A 68 2.15 -12.06 17.11
C ALA A 68 3.02 -11.00 17.79
N ASN A 69 2.99 -10.92 19.13
CA ASN A 69 3.81 -9.95 19.87
C ASN A 69 5.31 -10.25 19.75
N THR A 70 5.68 -11.53 19.84
CA THR A 70 7.08 -11.95 19.63
C THR A 70 7.53 -11.64 18.21
N PHE A 71 6.72 -12.03 17.21
CA PHE A 71 7.03 -11.77 15.80
C PHE A 71 7.16 -10.28 15.50
N MET A 72 6.24 -9.45 15.99
CA MET A 72 6.29 -8.01 15.74
C MET A 72 7.50 -7.35 16.42
N GLY A 73 7.89 -7.83 17.60
CA GLY A 73 9.10 -7.39 18.27
C GLY A 73 10.37 -7.68 17.46
N GLU A 74 10.45 -8.86 16.83
CA GLU A 74 11.54 -9.23 15.92
C GLU A 74 11.55 -8.36 14.66
N VAL A 75 10.39 -8.15 14.02
CA VAL A 75 10.27 -7.29 12.83
C VAL A 75 10.75 -5.87 13.12
N VAL A 76 10.36 -5.27 14.24
CA VAL A 76 10.84 -3.92 14.63
C VAL A 76 12.36 -3.91 14.85
N ALA A 77 12.92 -4.98 15.42
CA ALA A 77 14.35 -5.09 15.61
C ALA A 77 15.11 -5.21 14.28
N GLU A 78 14.58 -5.96 13.31
CA GLU A 78 15.16 -6.09 11.96
C GLU A 78 14.99 -4.82 11.12
N LEU A 79 13.84 -4.14 11.22
CA LEU A 79 13.61 -2.85 10.56
C LEU A 79 14.60 -1.79 11.04
N GLY A 80 15.04 -1.86 12.30
CA GLY A 80 16.10 -0.99 12.83
C GLY A 80 17.47 -1.20 12.18
N LYS A 81 17.70 -2.33 11.51
CA LYS A 81 18.94 -2.63 10.77
C LYS A 81 18.88 -2.16 9.31
N VAL A 82 17.71 -1.76 8.83
CA VAL A 82 17.55 -1.26 7.45
C VAL A 82 18.18 0.13 7.37
N SER A 83 19.28 0.23 6.62
CA SER A 83 19.89 1.50 6.28
C SER A 83 19.02 2.22 5.26
N TRP A 84 18.24 3.20 5.69
CA TRP A 84 17.49 4.05 4.77
C TRP A 84 18.46 4.91 3.96
N PRO A 85 18.32 4.95 2.63
CA PRO A 85 19.21 5.71 1.76
C PRO A 85 19.12 7.20 2.11
N THR A 86 20.25 7.89 2.04
CA THR A 86 20.25 9.34 2.22
C THR A 86 19.63 10.02 0.99
N GLN A 87 19.06 11.22 1.15
CA GLN A 87 18.44 11.95 0.02
C GLN A 87 19.38 12.08 -1.18
N ASN A 88 20.68 12.22 -0.93
CA ASN A 88 21.70 12.30 -1.96
C ASN A 88 21.86 10.97 -2.74
N GLU A 89 21.81 9.82 -2.07
CA GLU A 89 21.88 8.51 -2.71
C GLU A 89 20.65 8.25 -3.58
N THR A 90 19.46 8.56 -3.07
CA THR A 90 18.21 8.43 -3.84
C THR A 90 18.24 9.31 -5.09
N THR A 91 18.68 10.56 -4.97
CA THR A 91 18.78 11.49 -6.10
C THR A 91 19.76 10.98 -7.16
N LYS A 92 20.93 10.49 -6.75
CA LYS A 92 21.92 9.91 -7.67
C LYS A 92 21.36 8.67 -8.40
N ALA A 93 20.67 7.79 -7.68
CA ALA A 93 20.05 6.61 -8.28
C ALA A 93 18.95 7.02 -9.29
N THR A 94 18.10 7.98 -8.95
CA THR A 94 17.05 8.48 -9.87
C THR A 94 17.66 9.12 -11.12
N ILE A 95 18.71 9.93 -10.99
CA ILE A 95 19.41 10.54 -12.13
C ILE A 95 20.00 9.46 -13.04
N ALA A 96 20.62 8.42 -12.46
CA ALA A 96 21.17 7.31 -13.25
C ALA A 96 20.08 6.59 -14.07
N VAL A 97 18.92 6.31 -13.45
CA VAL A 97 17.77 5.73 -14.16
C VAL A 97 17.24 6.67 -15.24
N LEU A 98 17.15 7.97 -14.96
CA LEU A 98 16.68 8.96 -15.93
C LEU A 98 17.57 9.01 -17.17
N ILE A 99 18.89 8.97 -16.99
CA ILE A 99 19.86 8.90 -18.09
C ILE A 99 19.65 7.61 -18.90
N ALA A 100 19.52 6.46 -18.22
CA ALA A 100 19.32 5.18 -18.89
C ALA A 100 18.02 5.16 -19.73
N VAL A 101 16.93 5.72 -19.20
CA VAL A 101 15.63 5.83 -19.89
C VAL A 101 15.72 6.77 -21.09
N VAL A 102 16.42 7.90 -20.98
CA VAL A 102 16.62 8.83 -22.10
C VAL A 102 17.41 8.17 -23.23
N ILE A 103 18.48 7.45 -22.91
CA ILE A 103 19.27 6.71 -23.92
C ILE A 103 18.40 5.65 -24.61
N ALA A 104 17.65 4.86 -23.83
CA ALA A 104 16.74 3.86 -24.38
C ALA A 104 15.66 4.50 -25.28
N GLY A 105 15.11 5.64 -24.87
CA GLY A 105 14.12 6.39 -25.66
C GLY A 105 14.68 6.89 -26.99
N ILE A 106 15.91 7.41 -27.01
CA ILE A 106 16.58 7.85 -28.25
C ILE A 106 16.82 6.66 -29.19
N LEU A 107 17.29 5.52 -28.65
CA LEU A 107 17.52 4.32 -29.45
C LEU A 107 16.23 3.79 -30.07
N LEU A 108 15.15 3.70 -29.30
CA LEU A 108 13.85 3.28 -29.81
C LEU A 108 13.32 4.26 -30.86
N TRP A 109 13.42 5.57 -30.61
CA TRP A 109 13.00 6.58 -31.58
C TRP A 109 13.75 6.47 -32.91
N LEU A 110 15.07 6.21 -32.89
CA LEU A 110 15.85 6.00 -34.10
C LEU A 110 15.39 4.76 -34.88
N VAL A 111 15.13 3.66 -34.18
CA VAL A 111 14.63 2.42 -34.81
C VAL A 111 13.25 2.67 -35.42
N ASP A 112 12.35 3.32 -34.70
CA ASP A 112 11.01 3.66 -35.19
C ASP A 112 11.07 4.58 -36.42
N ALA A 113 11.97 5.58 -36.42
CA ALA A 113 12.16 6.48 -37.55
C ALA A 113 12.66 5.73 -38.80
N VAL A 114 13.56 4.76 -38.64
CA VAL A 114 14.02 3.89 -39.75
C VAL A 114 12.87 3.05 -40.28
N TRP A 115 12.06 2.45 -39.41
CA TRP A 115 10.89 1.67 -39.83
C TRP A 115 9.88 2.52 -40.62
N VAL A 116 9.60 3.75 -40.18
CA VAL A 116 8.71 4.67 -40.90
C VAL A 116 9.25 4.98 -42.29
N LEU A 117 10.56 5.23 -42.41
CA LEU A 117 11.19 5.48 -43.71
C LEU A 117 11.10 4.26 -44.64
N LEU A 118 11.36 3.06 -44.12
CA LEU A 118 11.29 1.82 -44.89
C LEU A 118 9.86 1.51 -45.36
N LEU A 119 8.87 1.69 -44.48
CA LEU A 119 7.46 1.50 -44.82
C LEU A 119 7.00 2.51 -45.88
N GLY A 120 7.43 3.77 -45.77
CA GLY A 120 7.13 4.81 -46.76
C GLY A 120 7.86 4.65 -48.10
N LEU A 121 8.85 3.77 -48.20
CA LEU A 121 9.49 3.40 -49.47
C LEU A 121 8.77 2.24 -50.17
N VAL A 122 8.11 1.37 -49.39
CA VAL A 122 7.41 0.18 -49.89
C VAL A 122 5.97 0.47 -50.34
N MET A 123 5.29 1.38 -49.64
CA MET A 123 3.93 1.84 -49.96
C MET A 123 3.99 3.09 -50.82
#